data_AF-A0A4S0N2I4-F1
#
_entry.id   AF-A0A4S0N2I4-F1
#
_cell.length_a   1.000
_cell.length_b   1.000
_cell.length_c   1.000
_cell.angle_alpha   90.00
_cell.angle_beta   90.00
_cell.angle_gamma   90.00
#
_symmetry.space_group_name_H-M   'P 1'
#
loop_
_entity.id
_entity.type
_entity.pdbx_description
1 polymer ?
#
loop_
_entity_poly.entity_id
_entity_poly.type
_entity_poly.pdbx_seq_one_letter_code
_entity_poly.pdbx_strand_id
1 'polypeptide(L)'
;IRCAMEDLFRREAEAGRVRTIVLRAGDFFGGTGSGSWFDLVVAAKMNKGVYTAPGPAELLHEWTYLPDFAKAFVGLAENLDKLGTYEALNFPGHAVTDMEIKAAAEKALGRTLKLTSMPWWVLRAGSPF
;
A
#
# COMPACT_ATOMS: atom_id res chain seq x y z
N ILE A 1 16.29 -2.69 -7.85
CA ILE A 1 16.12 -1.22 -7.91
C ILE A 1 15.92 -0.62 -6.52
N ARG A 2 14.84 -0.95 -5.78
CA ARG A 2 14.58 -0.40 -4.43
C ARG A 2 15.78 -0.47 -3.47
N CYS A 3 16.34 -1.66 -3.24
CA CYS A 3 17.47 -1.82 -2.31
C CYS A 3 18.67 -0.93 -2.68
N ALA A 4 19.03 -0.90 -3.97
CA ALA A 4 20.13 -0.05 -4.45
C ALA A 4 19.88 1.45 -4.25
N MET A 5 18.61 1.89 -4.36
CA MET A 5 18.23 3.29 -4.11
C MET A 5 18.28 3.63 -2.62
N GLU A 6 17.78 2.75 -1.74
CA GLU A 6 17.89 2.92 -0.29
C GLU A 6 19.35 2.94 0.18
N ASP A 7 20.21 2.09 -0.40
CA ASP A 7 21.65 2.06 -0.13
C ASP A 7 22.38 3.30 -0.64
N LEU A 8 21.95 3.86 -1.78
CA LEU A 8 22.44 5.16 -2.24
C LEU A 8 22.10 6.24 -1.20
N PHE A 9 20.83 6.39 -0.83
CA PHE A 9 20.41 7.41 0.12
C PHE A 9 21.10 7.30 1.48
N ARG A 10 21.32 6.07 1.97
CA ARG A 10 22.07 5.83 3.20
C ARG A 10 23.49 6.35 3.11
N ARG A 11 24.23 6.01 2.05
CA ARG A 11 25.61 6.47 1.84
C ARG A 11 25.71 7.99 1.69
N GLU A 12 24.76 8.60 0.97
CA GLU A 12 24.73 10.06 0.82
C GLU A 12 24.43 10.77 2.16
N ALA A 13 23.62 10.17 3.01
CA ALA A 13 23.31 10.67 4.35
C ALA A 13 24.46 10.51 5.35
N GLU A 14 25.11 9.34 5.36
CA GLU A 14 26.32 9.09 6.17
C GLU A 14 27.47 10.03 5.80
N ALA A 15 27.58 10.39 4.51
CA ALA A 15 28.56 11.35 4.03
C ALA A 15 28.14 12.82 4.25
N GLY A 16 27.01 13.09 4.90
CA GLY A 16 26.53 14.44 5.21
C GLY A 16 26.05 15.25 4.01
N ARG A 17 25.80 14.60 2.86
CA ARG A 17 25.36 15.29 1.62
C ARG A 17 23.86 15.52 1.56
N VAL A 18 23.07 14.63 2.17
CA VAL A 18 21.61 14.75 2.23
C VAL A 18 21.04 14.06 3.47
N ARG A 19 20.20 14.75 4.25
CA ARG A 19 19.43 14.07 5.30
C ARG A 19 18.32 13.24 4.66
N THR A 20 18.18 11.97 5.04
CA THR A 20 17.21 11.06 4.42
C THR A 20 16.37 10.33 5.48
N ILE A 21 15.06 10.32 5.28
CA ILE A 21 14.15 9.41 5.98
C ILE A 21 13.51 8.50 4.95
N VAL A 22 13.66 7.18 5.11
CA VAL A 22 12.98 6.16 4.32
C VAL A 22 11.80 5.66 5.14
N LEU A 23 10.58 6.01 4.72
CA LEU A 23 9.36 5.49 5.31
C LEU A 23 8.75 4.41 4.39
N ARG A 24 8.63 3.18 4.89
CA ARG A 24 8.09 2.02 4.16
C ARG A 24 6.68 1.70 4.62
N ALA A 25 5.81 1.32 3.68
CA ALA A 25 4.44 0.93 3.94
C ALA A 25 4.03 -0.23 3.02
N GLY A 26 2.90 -0.86 3.35
CA GLY A 26 2.22 -1.81 2.48
C GLY A 26 1.45 -1.12 1.34
N ASP A 27 0.52 -1.86 0.73
CA ASP A 27 -0.28 -1.34 -0.39
C ASP A 27 -1.34 -0.34 0.08
N PHE A 28 -1.64 0.66 -0.74
CA PHE A 28 -2.48 1.77 -0.34
C PHE A 28 -3.96 1.53 -0.58
N PHE A 29 -4.79 2.00 0.35
CA PHE A 29 -6.24 2.12 0.18
C PHE A 29 -6.79 3.41 0.81
N GLY A 30 -7.98 3.80 0.35
CA GLY A 30 -8.76 4.88 0.95
C GLY A 30 -8.29 6.30 0.63
N GLY A 31 -8.96 7.29 1.24
CA GLY A 31 -8.80 8.70 0.91
C GLY A 31 -9.69 9.13 -0.28
N THR A 32 -9.45 10.32 -0.80
CA THR A 32 -10.17 10.89 -1.95
C THR A 32 -9.45 10.67 -3.28
N GLY A 33 -8.24 10.10 -3.24
CA GLY A 33 -7.46 9.79 -4.44
C GLY A 33 -8.02 8.59 -5.20
N SER A 34 -7.69 8.53 -6.49
CA SER A 34 -8.01 7.40 -7.36
C SER A 34 -6.75 6.95 -8.12
N GLY A 35 -6.74 5.70 -8.57
CA GLY A 35 -5.61 5.12 -9.30
C GLY A 35 -4.69 4.28 -8.42
N SER A 36 -5.05 4.05 -7.17
CA SER A 36 -4.37 3.06 -6.35
C SER A 36 -4.74 1.65 -6.83
N TRP A 37 -3.86 0.69 -6.53
CA TRP A 37 -4.11 -0.72 -6.84
C TRP A 37 -5.45 -1.21 -6.28
N PHE A 38 -5.84 -0.72 -5.09
CA PHE A 38 -7.10 -1.06 -4.46
C PHE A 38 -8.31 -0.66 -5.31
N ASP A 39 -8.40 0.60 -5.73
CA ASP A 39 -9.54 1.12 -6.49
C ASP A 39 -9.57 0.61 -7.94
N LEU A 40 -8.40 0.36 -8.53
CA LEU A 40 -8.30 -0.16 -9.90
C LEU A 40 -8.58 -1.66 -10.02
N VAL A 41 -8.39 -2.44 -8.96
CA VAL A 41 -8.53 -3.90 -8.99
C VAL A 41 -9.54 -4.39 -7.97
N VAL A 42 -9.26 -4.19 -6.69
CA VAL A 42 -10.04 -4.75 -5.57
C VAL A 42 -11.47 -4.21 -5.56
N ALA A 43 -11.61 -2.89 -5.60
CA ALA A 43 -12.89 -2.19 -5.51
C ALA A 43 -13.53 -1.84 -6.87
N ALA A 44 -12.85 -2.12 -7.99
CA ALA A 44 -13.27 -1.70 -9.33
C ALA A 44 -14.70 -2.13 -9.73
N LYS A 45 -15.18 -3.25 -9.19
CA LYS A 45 -16.52 -3.80 -9.44
C LYS A 45 -17.37 -3.88 -8.18
N MET A 46 -16.98 -3.19 -7.12
CA MET A 46 -17.67 -3.24 -5.83
C MET A 46 -19.05 -2.59 -5.91
N ASN A 47 -19.23 -1.58 -6.77
CA ASN A 47 -20.55 -1.04 -7.12
C ASN A 47 -21.49 -2.09 -7.73
N LYS A 48 -20.96 -3.05 -8.50
CA LYS A 48 -21.65 -4.21 -9.08
C LYS A 48 -21.73 -5.41 -8.13
N GLY A 49 -21.36 -5.25 -6.86
CA GLY A 49 -21.44 -6.30 -5.85
C GLY A 49 -20.32 -7.33 -5.93
N VAL A 50 -19.17 -7.00 -6.52
CA VAL A 50 -18.04 -7.92 -6.70
C VAL A 50 -16.78 -7.38 -6.02
N TYR A 51 -16.17 -8.22 -5.18
CA TYR A 51 -14.82 -8.05 -4.66
C TYR A 51 -13.85 -8.87 -5.51
N THR A 52 -12.73 -8.27 -5.95
CA THR A 52 -11.71 -8.99 -6.73
C THR A 52 -10.44 -9.17 -5.90
N ALA A 53 -10.17 -10.40 -5.46
CA ALA A 53 -8.92 -10.74 -4.79
C ALA A 53 -7.77 -10.78 -5.82
N PRO A 54 -6.71 -9.99 -5.62
CA PRO A 54 -5.53 -10.00 -6.48
C PRO A 54 -4.67 -11.25 -6.25
N GLY A 55 -4.84 -11.97 -5.14
CA GLY A 55 -4.09 -13.17 -4.83
C GLY A 55 -4.94 -14.25 -4.17
N PRO A 56 -4.31 -15.24 -3.53
CA PRO A 56 -5.00 -16.15 -2.62
C PRO A 56 -5.68 -15.36 -1.49
N ALA A 57 -7.00 -15.49 -1.37
CA ALA A 57 -7.79 -14.60 -0.51
C ALA A 57 -7.53 -14.74 1.00
N GLU A 58 -6.93 -15.85 1.42
CA GLU A 58 -6.57 -16.15 2.82
C GLU A 58 -5.13 -15.73 3.15
N LEU A 59 -4.36 -15.22 2.18
CA LEU A 59 -3.01 -14.77 2.42
C LEU A 59 -3.04 -13.40 3.11
N LEU A 60 -2.27 -13.25 4.18
CA LEU A 60 -2.07 -11.96 4.83
C LEU A 60 -1.39 -10.99 3.87
N HIS A 61 -1.97 -9.80 3.76
CA HIS A 61 -1.45 -8.69 2.99
C HIS A 61 -1.40 -7.44 3.86
N GLU A 62 -0.32 -6.67 3.72
CA GLU A 62 -0.16 -5.42 4.46
C GLU A 62 -0.81 -4.28 3.70
N TRP A 63 -1.86 -3.68 4.28
CA TRP A 63 -2.57 -2.53 3.71
C TRP A 63 -2.34 -1.28 4.54
N THR A 64 -2.15 -0.14 3.88
CA THR A 64 -1.89 1.15 4.51
C THR A 64 -2.95 2.16 4.09
N TYR A 65 -3.62 2.76 5.09
CA TYR A 65 -4.58 3.81 4.82
C TYR A 65 -3.85 5.09 4.37
N LEU A 66 -4.01 5.47 3.11
CA LEU A 66 -3.20 6.50 2.47
C LEU A 66 -3.27 7.88 3.18
N PRO A 67 -4.44 8.34 3.67
CA PRO A 67 -4.50 9.60 4.42
C PRO A 67 -3.67 9.60 5.71
N ASP A 68 -3.55 8.48 6.41
CA ASP A 68 -2.73 8.41 7.62
C ASP A 68 -1.24 8.29 7.28
N PHE A 69 -0.91 7.62 6.18
CA PHE A 69 0.45 7.61 5.65
C PHE A 69 0.92 9.01 5.24
N ALA A 70 0.05 9.81 4.62
CA ALA A 70 0.33 11.21 4.30
C ALA A 70 0.61 12.05 5.56
N LYS A 71 -0.17 11.86 6.64
CA LYS A 71 0.09 12.53 7.93
C LYS A 71 1.44 12.11 8.52
N ALA A 72 1.85 10.85 8.36
CA ALA A 72 3.15 10.39 8.81
C ALA A 72 4.30 11.10 8.09
N PHE A 73 4.20 11.29 6.77
CA PHE A 73 5.19 12.09 6.02
C PHE A 73 5.29 13.52 6.56
N VAL A 74 4.15 14.18 6.80
CA VAL A 74 4.12 15.54 7.36
C VAL A 74 4.77 15.56 8.74
N GLY A 75 4.37 14.66 9.64
CA GLY A 75 4.93 14.59 10.99
C GLY A 75 6.44 14.33 11.01
N LEU A 76 6.96 13.50 10.10
CA LEU A 76 8.41 13.28 9.95
C LEU A 76 9.13 14.53 9.44
N ALA A 77 8.55 15.23 8.46
CA ALA A 77 9.12 16.46 7.93
C ALA A 77 9.15 17.59 8.97
N GLU A 78 8.13 17.67 9.84
CA GLU A 78 8.05 18.65 10.92
C GLU A 78 9.01 18.37 12.09
N ASN A 79 9.53 17.15 12.20
CA ASN A 79 10.40 16.72 13.31
C ASN A 79 11.79 16.28 12.83
N LEU A 80 12.25 16.81 11.69
CA LEU A 80 13.57 16.47 11.10
C LEU A 80 14.74 16.71 12.05
N ASP A 81 14.62 17.70 12.93
CA ASP A 81 15.63 18.08 13.93
C ASP A 81 15.76 17.05 15.08
N LYS A 82 14.73 16.22 15.29
CA LYS A 82 14.70 15.21 16.35
C LYS A 82 15.17 13.83 15.89
N LEU A 83 15.53 13.70 14.62
CA LEU A 83 15.90 12.44 13.98
C LEU A 83 17.37 12.46 13.52
N GLY A 84 17.92 11.27 13.27
CA GLY A 84 19.27 11.11 12.74
C GLY A 84 19.47 11.75 11.36
N THR A 85 20.68 11.65 10.83
CA THR A 85 20.97 12.02 9.44
C THR A 85 20.35 11.03 8.45
N TYR A 86 20.17 9.77 8.88
CA TYR A 86 19.48 8.72 8.16
C TYR A 86 18.52 7.97 9.10
N GLU A 87 17.27 7.81 8.67
CA GLU A 87 16.28 6.98 9.37
C GLU A 87 15.62 6.01 8.39
N ALA A 88 15.35 4.79 8.85
CA ALA A 88 14.66 3.76 8.10
C ALA A 88 13.48 3.22 8.91
N LEU A 89 12.29 3.73 8.64
CA LEU A 89 11.08 3.50 9.42
C LEU A 89 10.08 2.65 8.64
N ASN A 90 9.34 1.80 9.35
CA ASN A 90 8.22 1.07 8.79
C ASN A 90 6.93 1.65 9.38
N PHE A 91 6.02 2.07 8.53
CA PHE A 91 4.70 2.54 8.94
C PHE A 91 3.83 1.33 9.30
N PRO A 92 3.20 1.32 10.48
CA PRO A 92 2.27 0.26 10.85
C PRO A 92 1.01 0.39 10.00
N GLY A 93 0.72 -0.61 9.17
CA GLY A 93 -0.53 -0.69 8.42
C GLY A 93 -1.51 -1.67 9.07
N HIS A 94 -2.20 -2.41 8.22
CA HIS A 94 -3.20 -3.40 8.54
C HIS A 94 -2.81 -4.71 7.86
N ALA A 95 -2.24 -5.63 8.62
CA ALA A 95 -2.01 -7.01 8.18
C ALA A 95 -3.33 -7.78 8.19
N VAL A 96 -3.97 -7.90 7.03
CA VAL A 96 -5.29 -8.52 6.89
C VAL A 96 -5.37 -9.35 5.62
N THR A 97 -6.29 -10.31 5.60
CA THR A 97 -6.63 -11.11 4.42
C THR A 97 -7.67 -10.39 3.55
N ASP A 98 -7.81 -10.79 2.28
CA ASP A 98 -8.88 -10.29 1.41
C ASP A 98 -10.27 -10.61 1.98
N MET A 99 -10.40 -11.72 2.73
CA MET A 99 -11.65 -12.10 3.40
C MET A 99 -12.06 -11.07 4.46
N GLU A 100 -11.10 -10.57 5.24
CA GLU A 100 -11.34 -9.57 6.28
C GLU A 100 -11.69 -8.20 5.68
N ILE A 101 -11.00 -7.78 4.62
CA ILE A 101 -11.33 -6.53 3.90
C ILE A 101 -12.71 -6.63 3.28
N LYS A 102 -13.02 -7.75 2.63
CA LYS A 102 -14.34 -7.99 2.06
C LYS A 102 -15.42 -7.89 3.14
N ALA A 103 -15.22 -8.52 4.30
CA ALA A 103 -16.18 -8.45 5.40
C ALA A 103 -16.36 -7.00 5.92
N ALA A 104 -15.28 -6.24 6.03
CA ALA A 104 -15.33 -4.82 6.39
C ALA A 104 -16.09 -3.99 5.34
N ALA A 105 -15.85 -4.25 4.05
CA ALA A 105 -16.54 -3.61 2.94
C ALA A 105 -18.04 -3.96 2.92
N GLU A 106 -18.41 -5.22 3.12
CA GLU A 106 -19.81 -5.66 3.22
C GLU A 106 -20.54 -4.96 4.38
N LYS A 107 -19.89 -4.84 5.53
CA LYS A 107 -20.42 -4.09 6.68
C LYS A 107 -20.63 -2.62 6.34
N ALA A 108 -19.68 -1.98 5.66
CA ALA A 108 -19.77 -0.58 5.27
C ALA A 108 -20.85 -0.32 4.20
N LEU A 109 -21.04 -1.28 3.28
CA LEU A 109 -22.00 -1.18 2.18
C LEU A 109 -23.41 -1.65 2.55
N GLY A 110 -23.58 -2.38 3.66
CA GLY A 110 -24.86 -2.95 4.06
C GLY A 110 -25.36 -4.07 3.13
N ARG A 111 -24.47 -4.74 2.39
CA ARG A 111 -24.82 -5.83 1.45
C ARG A 111 -23.65 -6.79 1.27
N THR A 112 -23.95 -8.00 0.78
CA THR A 112 -22.92 -9.00 0.47
C THR A 112 -22.23 -8.72 -0.87
N LEU A 113 -20.98 -9.16 -0.98
CA LEU A 113 -20.14 -9.09 -2.16
C LEU A 113 -19.78 -10.50 -2.62
N LYS A 114 -19.81 -10.74 -3.93
CA LYS A 114 -19.25 -11.95 -4.52
C LYS A 114 -17.73 -11.84 -4.57
N LEU A 115 -17.03 -12.80 -3.97
CA LEU A 115 -15.59 -12.92 -4.11
C LEU A 115 -15.25 -13.50 -5.49
N THR A 116 -14.31 -12.87 -6.19
CA THR A 116 -13.73 -13.36 -7.45
C THR A 116 -12.22 -13.18 -7.40
N SER A 117 -11.49 -13.94 -8.23
CA SER A 117 -10.03 -13.82 -8.31
C SER A 117 -9.61 -13.07 -9.57
N MET A 118 -8.51 -12.34 -9.47
CA MET A 118 -7.92 -11.64 -10.61
C MET A 118 -7.49 -12.65 -11.71
N PRO A 119 -7.86 -12.43 -12.98
CA PRO A 119 -7.50 -13.32 -14.08
C PRO A 119 -6.06 -13.08 -14.53
N TRP A 120 -5.08 -13.44 -13.70
CA TRP A 120 -3.64 -13.21 -13.96
C TRP A 120 -3.15 -13.72 -15.31
N TRP A 121 -3.77 -14.76 -15.86
CA TRP A 121 -3.43 -15.29 -17.18
C TRP A 121 -3.61 -14.26 -18.29
N VAL A 122 -4.59 -13.34 -18.18
CA VAL A 122 -4.82 -12.28 -19.16
C VAL A 122 -3.66 -11.30 -19.16
N LEU A 123 -3.19 -10.90 -17.97
CA LEU A 123 -2.05 -10.00 -17.84
C LEU A 123 -0.76 -10.66 -18.35
N ARG A 124 -0.57 -11.95 -18.06
CA ARG A 124 0.60 -12.71 -18.56
C ARG A 124 0.58 -12.93 -20.06
N ALA A 125 -0.58 -13.08 -20.68
CA ALA A 125 -0.69 -13.20 -22.14
C ALA A 125 -0.40 -11.87 -22.86
N GLY A 126 -0.63 -10.74 -22.18
CA GLY A 126 -0.38 -9.40 -22.71
C GLY A 126 1.02 -8.84 -22.42
N SER A 127 1.86 -9.50 -21.61
CA SER A 127 3.23 -9.05 -21.36
C SER A 127 4.13 -9.43 -22.55
N PRO A 128 4.85 -8.47 -23.16
CA PRO A 128 5.75 -8.73 -24.29
C PRO A 128 7.07 -9.37 -23.82
N PHE A 129 6.97 -10.55 -23.19
CA PHE A 129 8.02 -11.24 -22.41
C PHE A 129 8.26 -10.67 -21.00
#